data_AF-A0A3A9EHE5-F1
#
_entry.id   AF-A0A3A9EHE5-F1
#
_cell.length_a   1.000
_cell.length_b   1.000
_cell.length_c   1.000
_cell.angle_alpha   90.00
_cell.angle_beta   90.00
_cell.angle_gamma   90.00
#
_symmetry.space_group_name_H-M   'P 1'
#
loop_
_entity.id
_entity.type
_entity.pdbx_description
1 polymer ?
#
loop_
_entity_poly.entity_id
_entity_poly.type
_entity_poly.pdbx_seq_one_letter_code
_entity_poly.pdbx_strand_id
1 'polypeptide(L)'
;MKIKEKPSRIIFIVIDVIVLLLITYACLMPIWHMVMASISNPTALNTTPGVVYLPLKNVDINAYKIILQYKKLWSAYTNTIVYIVCTCVLTGRLRKRQE
;
A
#
# COMPACT_ATOMS: atom_id res chain seq x y z
N MET A 1 -0.09 -18.00 -35.52
CA MET A 1 0.15 -16.99 -36.57
C MET A 1 0.96 -15.86 -35.95
N LYS A 2 2.25 -15.71 -36.27
CA LYS A 2 3.13 -14.65 -35.71
C LYS A 2 2.87 -13.38 -36.54
N ILE A 3 2.08 -12.46 -36.00
CA ILE A 3 1.84 -11.16 -36.64
C ILE A 3 3.17 -10.40 -36.62
N LYS A 4 3.72 -10.06 -37.79
CA LYS A 4 4.91 -9.20 -37.87
C LYS A 4 4.49 -7.81 -37.42
N GLU A 5 4.93 -7.44 -36.23
CA GLU A 5 4.68 -6.11 -35.69
C GLU A 5 5.46 -5.07 -36.49
N LYS A 6 4.78 -3.98 -36.89
CA LYS A 6 5.45 -2.84 -37.54
C LYS A 6 6.49 -2.27 -36.58
N PRO A 7 7.68 -1.85 -37.05
CA PRO A 7 8.73 -1.31 -36.18
C PRO A 7 8.24 -0.12 -35.33
N SER A 8 7.34 0.70 -35.87
CA SER A 8 6.67 1.79 -35.13
C SER A 8 5.84 1.29 -33.94
N ARG A 9 5.15 0.15 -34.09
CA ARG A 9 4.34 -0.45 -33.02
C ARG A 9 5.20 -0.99 -31.89
N ILE A 10 6.36 -1.57 -32.22
CA ILE A 10 7.31 -2.05 -31.21
C ILE A 10 7.83 -0.88 -30.38
N ILE A 11 8.25 0.22 -31.02
CA ILE A 11 8.74 1.42 -30.32
C ILE A 11 7.67 2.00 -29.40
N PHE A 12 6.42 2.10 -29.89
CA PHE A 12 5.30 2.58 -29.08
C PHE A 12 5.07 1.73 -27.82
N ILE A 13 5.05 0.39 -27.97
CA ILE A 13 4.85 -0.52 -26.83
C ILE A 13 6.00 -0.40 -25.83
N VAL A 14 7.25 -0.27 -26.30
CA VAL A 14 8.40 -0.10 -25.41
C VAL A 14 8.28 1.18 -24.58
N ILE A 15 7.90 2.29 -25.21
CA ILE A 15 7.70 3.56 -24.49
C ILE A 15 6.55 3.45 -23.49
N ASP A 16 5.41 2.87 -23.89
CA ASP A 16 4.25 2.68 -23.02
C ASP A 16 4.61 1.85 -21.77
N VAL A 17 5.31 0.74 -21.96
CA VAL A 17 5.78 -0.11 -20.85
C VAL A 17 6.75 0.65 -19.93
N ILE A 18 7.68 1.43 -20.49
CA ILE A 18 8.61 2.24 -19.68
C ILE A 18 7.83 3.26 -18.84
N VAL A 19 6.86 3.95 -19.43
CA VAL A 19 6.02 4.92 -18.71
C VAL A 19 5.22 4.24 -17.60
N LEU A 20 4.59 3.09 -17.89
CA LEU A 20 3.87 2.30 -16.90
C LEU A 20 4.77 1.82 -15.75
N LEU A 21 6.01 1.42 -16.05
CA LEU A 21 6.99 1.04 -15.03
C LEU A 21 7.37 2.23 -14.14
N LEU A 22 7.56 3.42 -14.71
CA LEU A 22 7.87 4.63 -13.95
C LEU A 22 6.72 5.03 -13.03
N ILE A 23 5.48 4.99 -13.52
CA ILE A 23 4.29 5.25 -12.71
C ILE A 23 4.17 4.22 -11.58
N THR A 24 4.36 2.94 -11.91
CA THR A 24 4.34 1.85 -10.92
C THR A 24 5.39 2.10 -9.83
N TYR A 25 6.63 2.44 -10.22
CA TYR A 25 7.69 2.75 -9.27
C TYR A 25 7.34 3.94 -8.39
N ALA A 26 6.81 5.03 -8.96
CA ALA A 26 6.41 6.21 -8.20
C ALA A 26 5.31 5.91 -7.17
N CYS A 27 4.37 5.01 -7.48
CA CYS A 27 3.33 4.58 -6.55
C CYS A 27 3.81 3.56 -5.52
N LEU A 28 4.73 2.66 -5.90
CA LEU A 28 5.22 1.58 -5.03
C LEU A 28 6.27 2.07 -4.03
N MET A 29 7.10 3.05 -4.42
CA MET A 29 8.17 3.61 -3.60
C MET A 29 7.69 4.11 -2.22
N PRO A 30 6.61 4.90 -2.07
CA PRO A 30 6.14 5.34 -0.75
C PRO A 30 5.64 4.18 0.12
N ILE A 31 5.04 3.15 -0.49
CA ILE A 31 4.61 1.95 0.23
C ILE A 31 5.82 1.19 0.76
N TRP A 32 6.83 0.98 -0.10
CA TRP A 32 8.08 0.33 0.30
C TRP A 32 8.77 1.09 1.43
N HIS A 33 8.88 2.41 1.30
CA HIS A 33 9.41 3.29 2.34
C HIS A 33 8.69 3.13 3.68
N MET A 34 7.36 3.09 3.66
CA MET A 34 6.54 2.93 4.87
C MET A 34 6.78 1.58 5.55
N VAL A 35 6.92 0.50 4.78
CA VAL A 35 7.22 -0.83 5.33
C VAL A 35 8.60 -0.84 5.98
N MET A 36 9.62 -0.33 5.29
CA MET A 36 10.98 -0.28 5.83
C MET A 36 11.06 0.60 7.07
N ALA A 37 10.35 1.74 7.08
CA ALA A 37 10.24 2.61 8.24
C ALA A 37 9.52 1.89 9.41
N SER A 38 8.44 1.15 9.16
CA SER A 38 7.69 0.46 10.24
C SER A 38 8.50 -0.63 10.97
N ILE A 39 9.53 -1.17 10.32
CA ILE A 39 10.43 -2.20 10.87
C ILE A 39 11.70 -1.58 11.49
N SER A 40 11.97 -0.30 11.24
CA SER A 40 13.17 0.37 11.70
C SER A 40 13.00 0.94 13.11
N ASN A 41 14.12 1.10 13.82
CA ASN A 41 14.09 1.71 15.15
C ASN A 41 13.64 3.19 15.09
N PRO A 42 12.63 3.61 15.88
CA PRO A 42 12.05 4.95 15.81
C PRO A 42 13.03 6.07 16.17
N THR A 43 13.99 5.80 17.07
CA THR A 43 15.04 6.77 17.43
C THR A 43 15.98 7.01 16.25
N ALA A 44 16.35 5.95 15.52
CA ALA A 44 17.20 6.06 14.34
C ALA A 44 16.47 6.79 13.19
N LEU A 45 15.19 6.51 12.98
CA LEU A 45 14.36 7.19 11.97
C LEU A 45 14.25 8.69 12.20
N ASN A 46 14.09 9.13 13.45
CA ASN A 46 13.97 10.56 13.77
C ASN A 46 15.29 11.33 13.59
N THR A 47 16.43 10.63 13.66
CA THR A 47 17.77 11.24 13.54
C THR A 47 18.33 11.23 12.11
N THR A 48 17.79 10.41 11.22
CA THR A 48 18.27 10.30 9.83
C THR A 48 17.27 10.92 8.87
N PRO A 49 17.57 12.08 8.27
CA PRO A 49 16.72 12.65 7.23
C PRO A 49 16.89 11.85 5.92
N GLY A 50 15.79 11.43 5.30
CA GLY A 50 15.81 10.85 3.95
C GLY A 50 14.85 9.69 3.72
N VAL A 51 14.88 9.14 2.51
CA VAL A 51 14.09 7.98 2.10
C VAL A 51 14.78 6.69 2.58
N VAL A 52 14.11 5.97 3.46
CA VAL A 52 14.49 4.66 3.98
C VAL A 52 14.20 3.55 2.95
N TYR A 53 15.24 3.10 2.24
CA TYR A 53 15.15 1.94 1.34
C TYR A 53 15.43 0.59 2.02
N LEU A 54 16.19 0.61 3.13
CA LEU A 54 16.56 -0.54 3.95
C LEU A 54 16.30 -0.24 5.43
N PRO A 55 16.05 -1.23 6.29
CA PRO A 55 15.79 -1.00 7.70
C PRO A 55 16.98 -0.35 8.40
N LEU A 56 16.74 0.78 9.09
CA LEU A 56 17.77 1.53 9.81
C LEU A 56 18.11 0.84 11.13
N LYS A 57 19.40 0.52 11.30
CA LYS A 57 20.01 0.14 12.59
C LYS A 57 19.30 -1.05 13.29
N ASN A 58 19.03 -2.10 12.50
CA ASN A 58 18.40 -3.38 12.86
C ASN A 58 16.86 -3.40 12.81
N VAL A 59 16.32 -4.61 12.63
CA VAL A 59 14.89 -4.92 12.63
C VAL A 59 14.36 -4.78 14.06
N ASP A 60 13.52 -3.77 14.31
CA ASP A 60 12.90 -3.49 15.61
C ASP A 60 11.39 -3.80 15.56
N ILE A 61 11.01 -4.94 16.13
CA ILE A 61 9.60 -5.37 16.22
C ILE A 61 8.88 -4.89 17.49
N ASN A 62 9.52 -4.08 18.33
CA ASN A 62 8.91 -3.64 19.59
C ASN A 62 7.73 -2.70 19.37
N ALA A 63 7.78 -1.88 18.32
CA ALA A 63 6.67 -1.01 17.93
C ALA A 63 5.38 -1.82 17.72
N TYR A 64 5.45 -2.95 17.02
CA TYR A 64 4.30 -3.84 16.81
C TYR A 64 3.79 -4.44 18.11
N LYS A 65 4.66 -4.85 19.04
CA LYS A 65 4.25 -5.37 20.35
C LYS A 65 3.42 -4.34 21.13
N ILE A 66 3.88 -3.08 21.15
CA ILE A 66 3.19 -1.97 21.83
C ILE A 66 1.81 -1.73 21.21
N ILE A 67 1.74 -1.70 19.87
CA ILE A 67 0.49 -1.47 19.12
C ILE A 67 -0.51 -2.61 19.37
N LEU A 68 -0.06 -3.86 19.38
CA LEU A 68 -0.92 -5.02 19.61
C LEU A 68 -1.49 -5.07 21.04
N GLN A 69 -0.76 -4.54 22.02
CA GLN A 69 -1.24 -4.42 23.41
C GLN A 69 -2.28 -3.29 23.59
N TYR A 70 -2.41 -2.39 22.62
CA TYR A 70 -3.29 -1.24 22.72
C TYR A 70 -4.76 -1.63 22.50
N LYS A 71 -5.52 -1.85 23.58
CA LYS A 71 -6.94 -2.27 23.52
C LYS A 71 -7.84 -1.35 22.69
N LYS A 72 -7.59 -0.04 22.72
CA LYS A 72 -8.36 0.93 21.94
C LYS A 72 -8.18 0.73 20.43
N LEU A 73 -7.02 0.22 19.98
CA LEU A 73 -6.79 -0.15 18.58
C LEU A 73 -7.81 -1.20 18.13
N TRP A 74 -7.92 -2.29 18.89
CA TRP A 74 -8.84 -3.39 18.60
C TRP A 74 -10.29 -2.93 18.60
N SER A 75 -10.70 -2.14 19.59
CA SER A 75 -12.05 -1.56 19.62
C SER A 75 -12.32 -0.69 18.39
N ALA A 76 -11.36 0.16 17.99
CA ALA A 76 -11.50 1.00 16.82
C ALA A 76 -11.61 0.19 15.52
N TYR A 77 -10.77 -0.84 15.33
CA TYR A 77 -10.86 -1.73 14.16
C TYR A 77 -12.21 -2.46 14.11
N THR A 78 -12.68 -2.98 15.24
CA THR A 78 -14.00 -3.63 15.31
C THR A 78 -15.11 -2.68 14.92
N ASN A 79 -15.09 -1.43 15.42
CA ASN A 79 -16.06 -0.42 15.03
C ASN A 79 -16.03 -0.19 13.52
N THR A 80 -14.85 0.06 12.93
CA THR A 80 -14.70 0.27 11.49
C THR A 80 -15.24 -0.90 10.66
N ILE A 81 -14.95 -2.14 11.06
CA ILE A 81 -15.46 -3.35 10.38
C ILE A 81 -16.98 -3.38 10.45
N VAL A 82 -17.56 -3.13 11.62
CA VAL A 82 -19.03 -3.08 11.80
C VAL A 82 -19.64 -1.99 10.92
N TYR A 83 -19.07 -0.78 10.89
CA TYR A 83 -19.56 0.29 10.04
C TYR A 83 -19.52 -0.07 8.55
N ILE A 84 -18.42 -0.65 8.06
CA ILE A 84 -18.27 -1.06 6.66
C ILE A 84 -19.28 -2.14 6.31
N VAL A 85 -19.42 -3.18 7.13
CA VAL A 85 -20.36 -4.29 6.88
C VAL A 85 -21.80 -3.80 6.92
N CYS A 86 -22.19 -3.04 7.95
CA CYS A 86 -23.54 -2.48 8.05
C CYS A 86 -23.87 -1.59 6.85
N THR A 87 -22.95 -0.69 6.49
CA THR A 87 -23.14 0.20 5.33
C THR A 87 -23.25 -0.60 4.04
N CYS A 88 -22.37 -1.57 3.81
CA CYS A 88 -22.40 -2.41 2.62
C CYS A 88 -23.71 -3.21 2.50
N VAL A 89 -24.20 -3.79 3.61
CA VAL A 89 -25.46 -4.52 3.64
C VAL A 89 -26.65 -3.59 3.40
N LEU A 90 -26.67 -2.42 4.04
CA LEU A 90 -27.73 -1.42 3.85
C LEU A 90 -27.76 -0.94 2.39
N THR A 91 -26.63 -0.52 1.83
CA THR A 91 -26.53 -0.08 0.43
C THR A 91 -26.90 -1.19 -0.53
N GLY A 92 -26.46 -2.43 -0.30
CA GLY A 92 -26.83 -3.58 -1.12
C GLY A 92 -28.33 -3.90 -1.07
N ARG A 93 -28.95 -3.83 0.11
CA ARG A 93 -30.40 -4.02 0.30
C ARG A 93 -31.22 -2.92 -0.37
N LEU A 94 -30.76 -1.67 -0.31
CA LEU A 94 -31.41 -0.54 -0.98
C LEU A 94 -31.31 -0.65 -2.50
N ARG A 95 -30.15 -1.03 -3.04
CA ARG A 95 -29.95 -1.27 -4.48
C ARG A 95 -30.94 -2.33 -4.99
N LYS A 96 -31.06 -3.46 -4.30
CA LYS A 96 -31.95 -4.57 -4.70
C LYS A 96 -33.45 -4.24 -4.59
N ARG A 97 -33.83 -3.16 -3.92
CA ARG A 97 -35.22 -2.68 -3.82
C ARG A 97 -35.60 -1.70 -4.95
N GLN A 98 -34.61 -1.21 -5.71
CA GLN A 98 -34.82 -0.28 -6.83
C GLN A 98 -34.85 -0.97 -8.20
N GLU A 99 -34.38 -2.22 -8.29
CA GLU A 99 -34.67 -3.16 -9.37
C GLU A 99 -36.03 -3.85 -9.15
#